data_AF-A0A098S9M0-F1
#
_entry.id   AF-A0A098S9M0-F1
#
_cell.length_a   1.000
_cell.length_b   1.000
_cell.length_c   1.000
_cell.angle_alpha   90.00
_cell.angle_beta   90.00
_cell.angle_gamma   90.00
#
_symmetry.space_group_name_H-M   'P 1'
#
loop_
_entity.id
_entity.type
_entity.pdbx_description
1 polymer ?
#
loop_
_entity_poly.entity_id
_entity_poly.type
_entity_poly.pdbx_seq_one_letter_code
_entity_poly.pdbx_strand_id
1 'polypeptide(L)'
;MKTLLPIFTILFVALTALAQEAPAPMLLIYDASGSMWQKLGDETKKVLAAEALSSTVANFSEDQPVALMAYGHREKDNCDDVEWLLGLDNTSKEEVMKSESGRSVRTVATTKR
;
A
#
# COMPACT_ATOMS: atom_id res chain seq x y z
N MET A 1 -29.58 -45.45 0.36
CA MET A 1 -29.79 -44.26 -0.49
C MET A 1 -30.04 -42.96 0.30
N LYS A 2 -30.65 -42.99 1.49
CA LYS A 2 -30.96 -41.77 2.27
C LYS A 2 -29.75 -41.11 2.96
N THR A 3 -28.64 -41.83 3.13
CA THR A 3 -27.38 -41.35 3.74
C THR A 3 -26.44 -40.64 2.76
N LEU A 4 -26.69 -40.71 1.45
CA LEU A 4 -25.85 -40.05 0.42
C LEU A 4 -26.19 -38.56 0.24
N LEU A 5 -27.44 -38.17 0.51
CA LEU A 5 -27.92 -36.80 0.41
C LEU A 5 -27.25 -35.79 1.39
N PRO A 6 -27.05 -36.12 2.68
CA PRO A 6 -26.35 -35.19 3.59
C PRO A 6 -24.87 -35.04 3.27
N ILE A 7 -24.20 -36.10 2.79
CA ILE A 7 -22.77 -36.06 2.42
C ILE A 7 -22.54 -35.13 1.23
N PHE A 8 -23.41 -35.19 0.22
CA PHE A 8 -23.33 -34.31 -0.94
C PHE A 8 -23.53 -32.84 -0.56
N THR A 9 -24.43 -32.56 0.39
CA THR A 9 -24.70 -31.20 0.86
C THR A 9 -23.53 -30.63 1.66
N ILE A 10 -22.89 -31.43 2.52
CA ILE A 10 -21.70 -31.03 3.28
C ILE A 10 -20.51 -30.76 2.33
N LEU A 11 -20.34 -31.61 1.31
CA LEU A 11 -19.28 -31.44 0.31
C LEU A 11 -19.45 -30.16 -0.52
N PHE A 12 -20.70 -29.78 -0.83
CA PHE A 12 -20.99 -28.57 -1.60
C PHE A 12 -20.71 -27.29 -0.81
N VAL A 13 -21.04 -27.26 0.49
CA VAL A 13 -20.74 -26.13 1.38
C VAL A 13 -19.22 -25.98 1.59
N ALA A 14 -18.49 -27.09 1.73
CA ALA A 14 -17.03 -27.05 1.86
C ALA A 14 -16.33 -26.47 0.62
N LEU A 15 -16.88 -26.70 -0.58
CA LEU A 15 -16.32 -26.17 -1.83
C LEU A 15 -16.49 -24.65 -1.94
N THR A 16 -17.61 -24.10 -1.44
CA THR A 16 -17.84 -22.65 -1.43
C THR A 16 -16.92 -21.88 -0.48
N ALA A 17 -16.43 -22.52 0.58
CA ALA A 17 -15.56 -21.88 1.56
C ALA A 17 -14.11 -21.69 1.08
N LEU A 18 -13.68 -22.38 0.02
CA LEU A 18 -12.35 -22.26 -0.57
C LEU A 18 -12.26 -21.23 -1.69
N ALA A 19 -13.38 -20.63 -2.10
CA ALA A 19 -13.44 -19.62 -3.16
C ALA A 19 -13.22 -18.20 -2.62
N GLN A 20 -12.35 -18.03 -1.62
CA GLN A 20 -11.99 -16.71 -1.12
C GLN A 20 -11.09 -16.03 -2.14
N GLU A 21 -11.63 -15.02 -2.82
CA GLU A 21 -10.93 -14.26 -3.85
C GLU A 21 -9.79 -13.48 -3.18
N ALA A 22 -8.55 -13.71 -3.65
CA ALA A 22 -7.39 -13.00 -3.13
C ALA A 22 -7.55 -11.49 -3.36
N PRO A 23 -7.10 -10.62 -2.44
CA PRO A 23 -7.21 -9.18 -2.63
C PRO A 23 -6.50 -8.74 -3.91
N ALA A 24 -7.14 -7.85 -4.68
CA ALA A 24 -6.52 -7.28 -5.87
C ALA A 24 -5.28 -6.45 -5.47
N PRO A 25 -4.16 -6.55 -6.19
CA PRO A 25 -2.97 -5.77 -5.88
C PRO A 25 -3.22 -4.27 -6.04
N MET A 26 -2.65 -3.47 -5.13
CA MET A 26 -2.78 -2.01 -5.12
C MET A 26 -1.43 -1.34 -5.37
N LEU A 27 -1.41 -0.29 -6.20
CA LEU A 27 -0.25 0.59 -6.36
C LEU A 27 -0.56 1.95 -5.74
N LEU A 28 0.25 2.35 -4.76
CA LEU A 28 0.19 3.68 -4.16
C LEU A 28 1.26 4.56 -4.77
N ILE A 29 0.86 5.74 -5.26
CA ILE A 29 1.78 6.74 -5.81
C ILE A 29 1.80 7.93 -4.86
N TYR A 30 2.96 8.17 -4.27
CA TYR A 30 3.22 9.25 -3.34
C TYR A 30 3.77 10.48 -4.07
N ASP A 31 2.94 11.51 -4.21
CA ASP A 31 3.37 12.80 -4.74
C ASP A 31 4.25 13.54 -3.73
N ALA A 32 5.51 13.77 -4.10
CA ALA A 32 6.50 14.54 -3.36
C ALA A 32 7.01 15.75 -4.17
N SER A 33 6.25 16.15 -5.19
CA SER A 33 6.54 17.27 -6.09
C SER A 33 6.51 18.64 -5.41
N GLY A 34 6.74 19.71 -6.18
CA GLY A 34 6.91 21.09 -5.69
C GLY A 34 5.81 21.60 -4.78
N SER A 35 4.56 21.34 -5.12
CA SER A 35 3.38 21.81 -4.38
C SER A 35 3.28 21.21 -2.97
N MET A 36 3.83 20.01 -2.76
CA MET A 36 3.77 19.27 -1.50
C MET A 36 4.70 19.82 -0.42
N TRP A 37 5.67 20.67 -0.82
CA TRP A 37 6.58 21.35 0.12
C TRP A 37 5.95 22.52 0.86
N GLN A 38 4.74 22.93 0.48
CA GLN A 38 4.03 24.00 1.17
C GLN A 38 3.60 23.54 2.57
N LYS A 39 3.63 24.47 3.52
CA LYS A 39 3.13 24.23 4.87
C LYS A 39 1.61 24.15 4.90
N LEU A 40 1.09 23.32 5.79
CA LEU A 40 -0.30 23.28 6.20
C LEU A 40 -0.31 23.15 7.74
N GLY A 41 -0.52 24.27 8.43
CA GLY A 41 -0.22 24.38 9.86
C GLY A 41 1.30 24.41 10.10
N ASP A 42 1.78 23.58 11.01
CA ASP A 42 3.20 23.53 11.40
C ASP A 42 4.04 22.59 10.50
N GLU A 43 3.38 21.63 9.83
CA GLU A 43 4.00 20.61 8.98
C GLU A 43 3.87 20.92 7.48
N THR A 44 4.66 20.22 6.65
CA THR A 44 4.52 20.29 5.18
C THR A 44 3.43 19.33 4.70
N LYS A 45 2.75 19.66 3.58
CA LYS A 45 1.77 18.74 2.95
C LYS A 45 2.39 17.38 2.65
N LYS A 46 3.67 17.36 2.28
CA LYS A 46 4.45 16.15 2.03
C LYS A 46 4.50 15.25 3.28
N VAL A 47 4.83 15.80 4.45
CA VAL A 47 4.84 15.05 5.72
C VAL A 47 3.45 14.53 6.07
N LEU A 48 2.43 15.39 6.00
CA LEU A 48 1.05 14.99 6.29
C LEU A 48 0.53 13.90 5.35
N ALA A 49 0.92 13.94 4.07
CA ALA A 49 0.58 12.91 3.11
C ALA A 49 1.25 11.56 3.42
N ALA A 50 2.49 11.57 3.92
CA ALA A 50 3.16 10.34 4.38
C ALA A 50 2.46 9.76 5.62
N GLU A 51 2.02 10.60 6.56
CA GLU A 51 1.24 10.16 7.72
C GLU A 51 -0.12 9.57 7.31
N ALA A 52 -0.83 10.23 6.38
CA ALA A 52 -2.08 9.73 5.83
C ALA A 52 -1.89 8.38 5.13
N LEU A 53 -0.82 8.22 4.35
CA LEU A 53 -0.47 6.98 3.66
C LEU A 53 -0.23 5.85 4.67
N SER A 54 0.60 6.10 5.69
CA SER A 54 0.87 5.13 6.76
C SER A 54 -0.40 4.71 7.49
N SER A 55 -1.28 5.66 7.84
CA SER A 55 -2.55 5.35 8.49
C SER A 55 -3.50 4.56 7.59
N THR A 56 -3.46 4.78 6.28
CA THR A 56 -4.28 4.06 5.29
C THR A 56 -3.83 2.61 5.20
N VAL A 57 -2.53 2.38 5.02
CA VAL A 57 -1.93 1.04 4.91
C VAL A 57 -2.14 0.22 6.20
N ALA A 58 -2.09 0.87 7.37
CA ALA A 58 -2.34 0.21 8.65
C ALA A 58 -3.73 -0.46 8.73
N ASN A 59 -4.70 0.03 7.96
CA ASN A 59 -6.08 -0.50 7.91
C ASN A 59 -6.28 -1.62 6.87
N PHE A 60 -5.29 -1.93 6.05
CA PHE A 60 -5.41 -3.04 5.09
C PHE A 60 -5.36 -4.41 5.78
N SER A 61 -5.87 -5.44 5.10
CA SER A 61 -5.69 -6.83 5.53
C SER A 61 -4.21 -7.22 5.43
N GLU A 62 -3.78 -8.22 6.21
CA GLU A 62 -2.36 -8.63 6.27
C GLU A 62 -1.85 -9.16 4.92
N ASP A 63 -2.75 -9.74 4.13
CA ASP A 63 -2.51 -10.37 2.83
C ASP A 63 -2.71 -9.41 1.64
N GLN A 64 -3.08 -8.14 1.87
CA GLN A 64 -3.28 -7.16 0.81
C GLN A 64 -1.94 -6.89 0.08
N PRO A 65 -1.81 -7.22 -1.21
CA PRO A 65 -0.61 -6.89 -1.96
C PRO A 65 -0.60 -5.39 -2.26
N VAL A 66 0.48 -4.71 -1.87
CA VAL A 66 0.64 -3.26 -2.04
C VAL A 66 2.00 -2.97 -2.64
N ALA A 67 2.05 -2.07 -3.60
CA ALA A 67 3.28 -1.50 -4.14
C ALA A 67 3.30 -0.01 -3.86
N LEU A 68 4.49 0.57 -3.86
CA LEU A 68 4.69 1.98 -3.54
C LEU A 68 5.69 2.62 -4.50
N MET A 69 5.28 3.76 -5.05
CA MET A 69 6.09 4.59 -5.93
C MET A 69 6.12 6.03 -5.41
N ALA A 70 7.27 6.70 -5.51
CA ALA A 70 7.39 8.14 -5.30
C ALA A 70 7.40 8.88 -6.63
N TYR A 71 6.81 10.08 -6.65
CA TYR A 71 6.80 11.00 -7.78
C TYR A 71 7.38 12.36 -7.41
N GLY A 72 8.28 12.89 -8.25
CA GLY A 72 8.79 14.27 -8.17
C GLY A 72 9.64 14.58 -6.95
N HIS A 73 10.37 13.60 -6.42
CA HIS A 73 11.01 13.65 -5.11
C HIS A 73 12.52 13.98 -5.08
N ARG A 74 13.24 13.79 -6.18
CA ARG A 74 14.70 13.98 -6.33
C ARG A 74 15.00 15.28 -7.05
N GLU A 75 14.30 15.55 -8.15
CA GLU A 75 14.60 16.68 -9.02
C GLU A 75 13.43 17.67 -9.11
N LYS A 76 13.74 18.96 -9.19
CA LYS A 76 12.73 20.00 -9.35
C LYS A 76 12.31 20.07 -10.83
N ASP A 77 11.00 20.10 -11.06
CA ASP A 77 10.37 20.24 -12.38
C ASP A 77 10.69 19.11 -13.37
N ASN A 78 11.16 17.97 -12.87
CA ASN A 78 11.33 16.74 -13.65
C ASN A 78 10.05 15.89 -13.57
N CYS A 79 9.27 15.85 -14.65
CA CYS A 79 8.03 15.08 -14.73
C CYS A 79 8.26 13.57 -14.85
N ASP A 80 9.47 13.14 -15.19
CA ASP A 80 9.85 11.72 -15.34
C ASP A 80 10.47 11.16 -14.04
N ASP A 81 10.54 11.98 -12.98
CA ASP A 81 11.07 11.58 -11.68
C ASP A 81 10.07 10.67 -10.94
N VAL A 82 10.09 9.39 -11.30
CA VAL A 82 9.37 8.31 -10.64
C VAL A 82 10.35 7.28 -10.08
N GLU A 83 10.06 6.74 -8.90
CA GLU A 83 10.88 5.71 -8.27
C GLU A 83 10.04 4.68 -7.53
N TRP A 84 10.30 3.40 -7.79
CA TRP A 84 9.76 2.31 -6.98
C TRP A 84 10.41 2.33 -5.60
N LEU A 85 9.62 2.62 -4.57
CA LEU A 85 10.05 2.50 -3.19
C LEU A 85 9.82 1.07 -2.67
N LEU A 86 8.75 0.42 -3.13
CA LEU A 86 8.44 -1.00 -2.91
C LEU A 86 7.75 -1.61 -4.13
N GLY A 87 8.23 -2.76 -4.60
CA GLY A 87 7.65 -3.51 -5.71
C GLY A 87 6.54 -4.48 -5.27
N LEU A 88 5.71 -4.93 -6.22
CA LEU A 88 4.61 -5.90 -5.96
C LEU A 88 5.11 -7.30 -5.57
N ASP A 89 6.35 -7.62 -5.93
CA ASP A 89 6.96 -8.94 -5.83
C ASP A 89 7.43 -9.31 -4.40
N ASN A 90 7.50 -8.34 -3.48
CA ASN A 90 8.03 -8.57 -2.12
C ASN A 90 7.13 -8.11 -0.96
N THR A 91 5.94 -7.55 -1.23
CA THR A 91 5.32 -6.69 -0.22
C THR A 91 4.13 -7.33 0.51
N SER A 92 4.34 -7.70 1.77
CA SER A 92 3.26 -7.86 2.76
C SER A 92 2.96 -6.51 3.42
N LYS A 93 1.79 -6.37 4.06
CA LYS A 93 1.43 -5.18 4.88
C LYS A 93 2.57 -4.75 5.81
N GLU A 94 3.29 -5.70 6.39
CA GLU A 94 4.42 -5.46 7.29
C GLU A 94 5.61 -4.80 6.60
N GLU A 95 5.91 -5.15 5.35
CA GLU A 95 6.98 -4.49 4.58
C GLU A 95 6.64 -3.05 4.25
N VAL A 96 5.39 -2.76 3.86
CA VAL A 96 4.94 -1.38 3.66
C VAL A 96 5.07 -0.61 4.96
N MET A 97 4.49 -1.10 6.05
CA MET A 97 4.56 -0.42 7.34
C MET A 97 5.99 -0.24 7.82
N LYS A 98 6.92 -1.17 7.55
CA LYS A 98 8.35 -1.01 7.87
C LYS A 98 9.05 0.01 6.96
N SER A 99 8.68 0.07 5.68
CA SER A 99 9.21 1.07 4.73
C SER A 99 8.71 2.48 5.03
N GLU A 100 7.45 2.60 5.47
CA GLU A 100 6.76 3.81 5.90
C GLU A 100 7.31 4.29 7.25
N SER A 101 7.36 3.39 8.25
CA SER A 101 7.82 3.70 9.61
C SER A 101 9.34 3.90 9.69
N GLY A 102 10.10 3.33 8.74
CA GLY A 102 11.52 3.06 8.94
C GLY A 102 12.50 3.79 8.02
N ARG A 103 12.28 3.91 6.70
CA ARG A 103 13.37 4.40 5.83
C ARG A 103 13.05 4.87 4.42
N SER A 104 11.95 4.47 3.77
CA SER A 104 11.73 4.84 2.36
C SER A 104 10.83 6.07 2.26
N VAL A 105 9.55 5.97 2.63
CA VAL A 105 8.63 7.13 2.51
C VAL A 105 8.98 8.25 3.45
N ARG A 106 9.35 7.97 4.70
CA ARG A 106 9.75 9.02 5.63
C ARG A 106 11.02 9.76 5.18
N THR A 107 11.95 9.06 4.54
CA THR A 107 13.12 9.69 3.90
C THR A 107 12.66 10.54 2.73
N VAL A 108 11.80 10.03 1.86
CA VAL A 108 11.22 10.83 0.77
C VAL A 108 10.44 12.03 1.31
N ALA A 109 9.79 11.92 2.48
CA ALA A 109 8.98 12.97 3.10
C ALA A 109 9.82 14.04 3.83
N THR A 110 11.02 13.72 4.29
CA THR A 110 11.86 14.65 5.08
C THR A 110 13.08 15.15 4.33
N THR A 111 13.58 14.39 3.36
CA THR A 111 14.70 14.80 2.50
C THR A 111 14.27 15.94 1.60
N LYS A 112 14.97 17.07 1.74
CA LYS A 112 14.86 18.22 0.86
C LYS A 112 15.53 17.89 -0.48
N ARG A 113 14.86 18.27 -1.58
CA ARG A 113 15.51 18.38 -2.88
C ARG A 113 16.65 19.39 -2.80
#